data_AF-A0A935Q9X7-F1
#
_entry.id   AF-A0A935Q9X7-F1
#
_cell.length_a   1.000
_cell.length_b   1.000
_cell.length_c   1.000
_cell.angle_alpha   90.00
_cell.angle_beta   90.00
_cell.angle_gamma   90.00
#
_symmetry.space_group_name_H-M   'P 1'
#
loop_
_entity.id
_entity.type
_entity.pdbx_description
1 polymer ?
#
loop_
_entity_poly.entity_id
_entity_poly.type
_entity_poly.pdbx_seq_one_letter_code
_entity_poly.pdbx_strand_id
1 'polypeptide(L)'
;MESKAASNRFFSAFYLVRDKVITHIDVRTLATRYFSKRLREGDYRKNVAIRYDQEAGKARHLDGHDEDVPIGVQDILSAFYFVRTLPLEPGLPALVTTHSSRKTYDLEVVVHGRERITVPAGTFDCIVVQPVIQGEGLFQFEGDLTIWLSDDALRLPVLMKTKVKVGAIDASLNSYRPGRSPQTEVRP
;
A
#
# COMPACT_ATOMS: atom_id res chain seq x y z
N MET A 1 0.74 12.14 -2.17
CA MET A 1 -0.61 11.57 -2.04
C MET A 1 -1.01 11.57 -0.57
N GLU A 2 -2.26 11.89 -0.22
CA GLU A 2 -2.76 11.88 1.17
C GLU A 2 -3.91 10.88 1.29
N SER A 3 -3.84 9.96 2.26
CA SER A 3 -4.93 9.02 2.60
C SER A 3 -5.46 9.32 3.99
N LYS A 4 -6.80 9.31 4.15
CA LYS A 4 -7.50 9.44 5.43
C LYS A 4 -8.53 8.31 5.54
N ALA A 5 -8.46 7.51 6.61
CA ALA A 5 -9.41 6.43 6.88
C ALA A 5 -10.05 6.59 8.27
N ALA A 6 -11.31 6.18 8.41
CA ALA A 6 -12.02 6.09 9.68
C ALA A 6 -12.67 4.71 9.78
N SER A 7 -12.32 3.93 10.81
CA SER A 7 -12.89 2.59 11.06
C SER A 7 -12.82 2.24 12.55
N ASN A 8 -13.46 1.15 12.96
CA ASN A 8 -13.59 0.72 14.35
C ASN A 8 -12.28 0.06 14.86
N ARG A 9 -12.12 -0.04 16.18
CA ARG A 9 -10.91 -0.33 17.00
C ARG A 9 -9.93 -1.47 16.61
N PHE A 10 -10.14 -2.21 15.52
CA PHE A 10 -9.36 -3.41 15.17
C PHE A 10 -8.55 -3.33 13.86
N PHE A 11 -8.62 -2.23 13.09
CA PHE A 11 -7.93 -2.07 11.78
C PHE A 11 -6.39 -1.88 11.87
N SER A 12 -5.73 -2.53 12.82
CA SER A 12 -4.42 -2.13 13.35
C SER A 12 -3.19 -2.58 12.58
N ALA A 13 -3.30 -3.59 11.72
CA ALA A 13 -2.15 -4.13 10.99
C ALA A 13 -1.72 -3.27 9.79
N PHE A 14 -2.64 -2.51 9.17
CA PHE A 14 -2.33 -1.77 7.93
C PHE A 14 -2.67 -0.27 7.98
N TYR A 15 -3.76 0.15 8.64
CA TYR A 15 -4.17 1.56 8.65
C TYR A 15 -5.00 1.89 9.90
N LEU A 16 -4.35 2.29 11.00
CA LEU A 16 -5.05 2.74 12.20
C LEU A 16 -5.63 4.16 12.05
N VAL A 17 -6.64 4.36 12.88
CA VAL A 17 -7.65 5.40 12.87
C VAL A 17 -7.09 6.66 13.52
N ARG A 18 -7.32 7.81 12.85
CA ARG A 18 -6.65 9.12 13.08
C ARG A 18 -5.17 9.16 12.75
N ASP A 19 -4.65 8.13 12.09
CA ASP A 19 -3.27 8.17 11.66
C ASP A 19 -3.17 8.81 10.29
N LYS A 20 -2.35 9.85 10.24
CA LYS A 20 -2.02 10.48 8.97
C LYS A 20 -0.81 9.76 8.40
N VAL A 21 -1.02 8.99 7.33
CA VAL A 21 0.05 8.46 6.49
C VAL A 21 0.13 9.31 5.23
N ILE A 22 1.32 9.85 4.96
CA ILE A 22 1.61 10.60 3.73
C ILE A 22 2.77 9.92 3.05
N THR A 23 2.60 9.61 1.77
CA THR A 23 3.71 9.26 0.87
C THR A 23 3.80 10.27 -0.26
N HIS A 24 5.01 10.72 -0.56
CA HIS A 24 5.33 11.43 -1.79
C HIS A 24 6.12 10.50 -2.69
N ILE A 25 5.66 10.43 -3.92
CA ILE A 25 6.14 9.51 -4.93
C ILE A 25 6.61 10.35 -6.12
N ASP A 26 7.72 9.98 -6.72
CA ASP A 26 8.20 10.55 -7.96
C ASP A 26 7.23 10.20 -9.11
N VAL A 27 6.74 11.18 -9.85
CA VAL A 27 5.71 10.96 -10.88
C VAL A 27 6.23 10.18 -12.10
N ARG A 28 7.55 10.11 -12.29
CA ARG A 28 8.17 9.41 -13.43
C ARG A 28 8.64 8.02 -13.04
N THR A 29 9.33 7.91 -11.90
CA THR A 29 9.92 6.63 -11.48
C THR A 29 9.03 5.84 -10.54
N LEU A 30 7.96 6.46 -10.02
CA LEU A 30 7.11 5.93 -8.96
C LEU A 30 7.86 5.57 -7.67
N ALA A 31 9.11 6.01 -7.52
CA ALA A 31 9.90 5.75 -6.32
C ALA A 31 9.47 6.65 -5.16
N THR A 32 9.55 6.14 -3.93
CA THR A 32 9.29 6.96 -2.74
C THR A 32 10.33 8.06 -2.61
N ARG A 33 9.88 9.27 -2.32
CA ARG A 33 10.72 10.43 -1.94
C ARG A 33 10.54 10.81 -0.48
N TYR A 34 9.35 10.60 0.06
CA TYR A 34 9.04 10.93 1.46
C TYR A 34 7.94 10.03 1.99
N PHE A 35 8.11 9.57 3.22
CA PHE A 35 7.08 8.89 3.98
C PHE A 35 6.93 9.55 5.34
N SER A 36 5.69 9.73 5.79
CA SER A 36 5.42 10.08 7.19
C SER A 36 4.20 9.35 7.72
N LYS A 37 4.28 8.99 9.00
CA LYS A 37 3.22 8.32 9.74
C LYS A 37 3.09 8.96 11.11
N ARG A 38 1.92 9.54 11.38
CA ARG A 38 1.57 10.12 12.69
C ARG A 38 0.53 9.23 13.36
N LEU A 39 0.96 8.43 14.34
CA LEU A 39 0.14 7.49 15.11
C LEU A 39 -0.49 8.14 16.35
N ARG A 40 -1.80 8.02 16.53
CA ARG A 40 -2.55 8.61 17.66
C ARG A 40 -3.62 7.65 18.19
N GLU A 41 -3.21 6.72 19.06
CA GLU A 41 -4.08 5.66 19.59
C GLU A 41 -4.20 5.74 21.11
N GLY A 42 -5.36 6.14 21.66
CA GLY A 42 -5.50 6.37 23.11
C GLY A 42 -4.42 7.33 23.61
N ASP A 43 -3.58 6.85 24.53
CA ASP A 43 -2.41 7.57 25.07
C ASP A 43 -1.12 7.38 24.25
N TYR A 44 -1.10 6.41 23.33
CA TYR A 44 0.05 6.14 22.48
C TYR A 44 0.22 7.23 21.41
N ARG A 45 1.45 7.71 21.26
CA ARG A 45 1.85 8.77 20.32
C ARG A 45 3.16 8.37 19.65
N LYS A 46 3.17 8.25 18.33
CA LYS A 46 4.40 8.04 17.56
C LYS A 46 4.37 8.87 16.27
N ASN A 47 5.49 9.49 15.95
CA ASN A 47 5.69 10.20 14.69
C ASN A 47 6.89 9.57 13.99
N VAL A 48 6.71 9.16 12.75
CA VAL A 48 7.79 8.68 11.89
C VAL A 48 7.81 9.56 10.66
N ALA A 49 8.99 10.01 10.25
CA ALA A 49 9.20 10.66 8.97
C ALA A 49 10.54 10.20 8.40
N ILE A 50 10.53 9.83 7.13
CA ILE A 50 11.66 9.29 6.39
C ILE A 50 11.72 10.03 5.05
N ARG A 51 12.91 10.54 4.70
CA ARG A 51 13.21 11.05 3.37
C ARG A 51 14.03 10.00 2.62
N TYR A 52 13.64 9.69 1.41
CA TYR A 52 14.33 8.72 0.57
C TYR A 52 15.13 9.49 -0.48
N ASP A 53 16.44 9.49 -0.30
CA ASP A 53 17.41 9.98 -1.27
C ASP A 53 17.72 8.82 -2.21
N GLN A 54 16.98 8.76 -3.31
CA GLN A 54 17.05 7.67 -4.28
C GLN A 54 18.35 7.73 -5.11
N GLU A 55 18.95 8.91 -5.23
CA GLU A 55 20.20 9.14 -5.92
C GLU A 55 21.40 8.65 -5.09
N ALA A 56 21.35 8.87 -3.76
CA ALA A 56 22.38 8.41 -2.83
C ALA A 56 22.13 7.00 -2.26
N GLY A 57 20.96 6.39 -2.51
CA GLY A 57 20.59 5.10 -1.93
C GLY A 57 20.41 5.15 -0.41
N LYS A 58 19.81 6.23 0.12
CA LYS A 58 19.68 6.46 1.57
C LYS A 58 18.25 6.71 2.01
N ALA A 59 17.83 6.06 3.09
CA ALA A 59 16.65 6.42 3.88
C ALA A 59 17.09 7.24 5.08
N ARG A 60 16.71 8.52 5.14
CA ARG A 60 17.09 9.47 6.18
C ARG A 60 15.94 9.72 7.14
N HIS A 61 16.10 9.27 8.38
CA HIS A 61 15.06 9.38 9.39
C HIS A 61 15.13 10.71 10.15
N LEU A 62 13.98 11.20 10.58
CA LEU A 62 13.91 12.46 11.35
C LEU A 62 14.66 12.39 12.70
N ASP A 63 14.84 11.18 13.25
CA ASP A 63 15.59 10.95 14.48
C ASP A 63 17.12 10.92 14.28
N GLY A 64 17.60 11.20 13.06
CA GLY A 64 19.02 11.29 12.71
C GLY A 64 19.64 9.95 12.30
N HIS A 65 18.87 8.87 12.24
CA HIS A 65 19.33 7.58 11.73
C HIS A 65 19.24 7.53 10.20
N ASP A 66 20.33 7.17 9.53
CA ASP A 66 20.37 6.97 8.09
C ASP A 66 20.63 5.49 7.78
N GLU A 67 19.91 4.94 6.82
CA GLU A 67 20.02 3.54 6.38
C GLU A 67 20.32 3.48 4.89
N ASP A 68 21.21 2.56 4.50
CA ASP A 68 21.39 2.20 3.10
C ASP A 68 20.17 1.44 2.60
N VAL A 69 19.62 1.91 1.47
CA VAL A 69 18.45 1.31 0.83
C VAL A 69 18.66 1.20 -0.68
N PRO A 70 18.12 0.16 -1.33
CA PRO A 70 18.19 0.05 -2.79
C PRO A 70 17.53 1.23 -3.49
N ILE A 71 18.06 1.58 -4.66
CA ILE A 71 17.44 2.57 -5.54
C ILE A 71 16.10 2.01 -6.04
N GLY A 72 15.07 2.85 -6.06
CA GLY A 72 13.71 2.48 -6.45
C GLY A 72 12.88 1.88 -5.31
N VAL A 73 13.41 1.83 -4.09
CA VAL A 73 12.70 1.28 -2.93
C VAL A 73 11.39 2.03 -2.67
N GLN A 74 10.39 1.27 -2.28
CA GLN A 74 9.04 1.74 -1.96
C GLN A 74 8.81 1.79 -0.45
N ASP A 75 7.96 2.69 0.04
CA ASP A 75 7.31 2.55 1.34
C ASP A 75 6.03 1.70 1.19
N ILE A 76 5.40 1.30 2.30
CA ILE A 76 4.20 0.44 2.24
C ILE A 76 3.06 1.05 1.40
N LEU A 77 2.82 2.35 1.53
CA LEU A 77 1.74 3.00 0.82
C LEU A 77 2.12 3.18 -0.66
N SER A 78 3.35 3.60 -0.95
CA SER A 78 3.78 3.71 -2.35
C SER A 78 3.86 2.36 -3.05
N ALA A 79 4.27 1.29 -2.38
CA ALA A 79 4.26 -0.07 -2.90
C ALA A 79 2.84 -0.48 -3.32
N PHE A 80 1.84 -0.19 -2.49
CA PHE A 80 0.44 -0.42 -2.85
C PHE A 80 0.01 0.33 -4.14
N TYR A 81 0.47 1.57 -4.34
CA TYR A 81 0.21 2.31 -5.58
C TYR A 81 1.00 1.78 -6.77
N PHE A 82 2.25 1.38 -6.57
CA PHE A 82 3.11 0.81 -7.59
C PHE A 82 2.55 -0.51 -8.12
N VAL A 83 2.04 -1.39 -7.24
CA VAL A 83 1.40 -2.66 -7.63
C VAL A 83 0.24 -2.45 -8.60
N ARG A 84 -0.50 -1.33 -8.48
CA ARG A 84 -1.60 -1.00 -9.39
C ARG A 84 -1.15 -0.69 -10.83
N THR A 85 0.15 -0.46 -11.04
CA THR A 85 0.72 -0.21 -12.38
C THR A 85 1.34 -1.46 -13.00
N LEU A 86 1.40 -2.58 -12.27
CA LEU A 86 2.03 -3.82 -12.73
C LEU A 86 1.03 -4.72 -13.45
N PRO A 87 1.50 -5.61 -14.35
CA PRO A 87 0.69 -6.71 -14.84
C PRO A 87 0.39 -7.66 -13.68
N LEU A 88 -0.89 -7.83 -13.36
CA LEU A 88 -1.35 -8.71 -12.28
C LEU A 88 -1.98 -9.95 -12.91
N GLU A 89 -1.14 -10.93 -13.23
CA GLU A 89 -1.55 -12.16 -13.89
C GLU A 89 -1.21 -13.38 -13.02
N PRO A 90 -2.10 -14.38 -12.91
CA PRO A 90 -1.78 -15.63 -12.23
C PRO A 90 -0.52 -16.27 -12.82
N GLY A 91 0.40 -16.71 -11.95
CA GLY A 91 1.67 -17.31 -12.34
C GLY A 91 2.79 -16.32 -12.68
N LEU A 92 2.52 -15.01 -12.65
CA LEU A 92 3.54 -13.96 -12.80
C LEU A 92 3.65 -13.15 -11.49
N PRO A 93 4.43 -13.62 -10.51
CA PRO A 93 4.62 -12.87 -9.27
C PRO A 93 5.38 -11.57 -9.53
N ALA A 94 4.89 -10.48 -8.94
CA ALA A 94 5.57 -9.19 -8.97
C ALA A 94 6.34 -8.96 -7.68
N LEU A 95 7.64 -8.66 -7.77
CA LEU A 95 8.46 -8.31 -6.62
C LEU A 95 8.56 -6.79 -6.47
N VAL A 96 8.30 -6.30 -5.27
CA VAL A 96 8.39 -4.88 -4.92
C VAL A 96 9.29 -4.71 -3.70
N THR A 97 10.51 -4.22 -3.94
CA THR A 97 11.44 -3.90 -2.86
C THR A 97 10.89 -2.77 -2.00
N THR A 98 10.65 -3.07 -0.74
CA THR A 98 9.94 -2.21 0.21
C THR A 98 10.80 -1.96 1.43
N HIS A 99 10.87 -0.70 1.88
CA HIS A 99 11.52 -0.30 3.12
C HIS A 99 10.49 0.25 4.10
N SER A 100 10.37 -0.42 5.24
CA SER A 100 9.47 -0.02 6.31
C SER A 100 9.97 -0.51 7.65
N SER A 101 9.70 0.26 8.71
CA SER A 101 10.10 -0.08 10.09
C SER A 101 11.59 -0.42 10.23
N ARG A 102 12.46 0.31 9.51
CA ARG A 102 13.92 0.10 9.49
C ARG A 102 14.34 -1.28 8.96
N LYS A 103 13.55 -1.83 8.05
CA LYS A 103 13.83 -3.08 7.36
C LYS A 103 13.54 -2.90 5.88
N THR A 104 14.43 -3.43 5.06
CA THR A 104 14.23 -3.57 3.61
C THR A 104 13.95 -5.04 3.31
N TYR A 105 12.91 -5.31 2.54
CA TYR A 105 12.49 -6.65 2.15
C TYR A 105 11.78 -6.61 0.80
N ASP A 106 11.73 -7.74 0.12
CA ASP A 106 10.95 -7.87 -1.11
C ASP A 106 9.53 -8.33 -0.79
N LEU A 107 8.56 -7.58 -1.30
CA LEU A 107 7.14 -7.90 -1.25
C LEU A 107 6.78 -8.62 -2.55
N GLU A 108 6.52 -9.91 -2.49
CA GLU A 108 5.96 -10.67 -3.59
C GLU A 108 4.44 -10.50 -3.63
N VAL A 109 3.92 -10.05 -4.76
CA VAL A 109 2.48 -9.97 -5.00
C VAL A 109 2.05 -11.21 -5.77
N VAL A 110 1.40 -12.12 -5.05
CA VAL A 110 0.82 -13.34 -5.61
C VAL A 110 -0.58 -13.04 -6.14
N VAL A 111 -0.85 -13.44 -7.38
CA VAL A 111 -2.17 -13.29 -8.01
C VAL A 111 -2.90 -14.63 -7.98
N HIS A 112 -4.02 -14.69 -7.29
CA HIS A 112 -4.79 -15.93 -7.09
C HIS A 112 -5.82 -16.19 -8.19
N GLY A 113 -6.25 -15.16 -8.92
CA GLY A 113 -7.26 -15.29 -9.96
C GLY A 113 -8.19 -14.08 -10.01
N ARG A 114 -9.41 -14.32 -10.48
CA ARG A 114 -10.45 -13.31 -10.63
C ARG A 114 -11.73 -13.71 -9.91
N GLU A 115 -12.36 -12.75 -9.26
CA GLU A 115 -13.61 -12.95 -8.53
C GLU A 115 -14.55 -11.76 -8.74
N ARG A 116 -15.85 -12.02 -8.80
CA ARG A 116 -16.87 -10.98 -8.86
C ARG A 116 -17.31 -10.60 -7.45
N ILE A 117 -17.09 -9.34 -7.06
CA ILE A 117 -17.29 -8.85 -5.70
C ILE A 117 -18.35 -7.75 -5.68
N THR A 118 -19.31 -7.86 -4.75
CA THR A 118 -20.32 -6.83 -4.48
C THR A 118 -20.04 -6.15 -3.15
N VAL A 119 -19.96 -4.82 -3.18
CA VAL A 119 -19.74 -3.92 -2.03
C VAL A 119 -20.72 -2.74 -2.14
N PRO A 120 -20.84 -1.85 -1.14
CA PRO A 120 -21.78 -0.72 -1.23
C PRO A 120 -21.53 0.20 -2.45
N ALA A 121 -20.28 0.29 -2.93
CA ALA A 121 -19.94 1.05 -4.14
C ALA A 121 -20.40 0.39 -5.46
N GLY A 122 -20.91 -0.85 -5.44
CA GLY A 122 -21.37 -1.59 -6.62
C GLY A 122 -20.78 -2.99 -6.73
N THR A 123 -20.91 -3.59 -7.92
CA THR A 123 -20.35 -4.90 -8.26
C THR A 123 -19.21 -4.74 -9.24
N PHE A 124 -18.09 -5.42 -8.98
CA PHE A 124 -16.85 -5.34 -9.73
C PHE A 124 -16.35 -6.73 -10.06
N ASP A 125 -15.80 -6.92 -11.26
CA ASP A 125 -14.88 -8.03 -11.52
C ASP A 125 -13.52 -7.60 -10.97
N CYS A 126 -12.90 -8.47 -10.16
CA CYS A 126 -11.71 -8.13 -9.39
C CYS A 126 -10.59 -9.14 -9.63
N ILE A 127 -9.35 -8.67 -9.62
CA ILE A 127 -8.15 -9.48 -9.46
C ILE A 127 -7.89 -9.67 -7.97
N VAL A 128 -7.70 -10.91 -7.55
CA VAL A 128 -7.40 -11.27 -6.16
C VAL A 128 -5.88 -11.36 -5.99
N VAL A 129 -5.33 -10.53 -5.11
CA VAL A 129 -3.89 -10.47 -4.85
C VAL A 129 -3.57 -10.62 -3.36
N GLN A 130 -2.43 -11.21 -3.08
CA GLN A 130 -1.88 -11.35 -1.73
C GLN A 130 -0.42 -10.88 -1.71
N PRO A 131 -0.08 -9.87 -0.89
CA PRO A 131 1.31 -9.51 -0.65
C PRO A 131 1.96 -10.48 0.35
N VAL A 132 3.12 -11.01 -0.01
CA VAL A 132 3.91 -11.97 0.77
C VAL A 132 5.32 -11.40 0.94
N ILE A 133 5.84 -11.34 2.17
CA ILE A 133 7.23 -10.91 2.40
C ILE A 133 8.15 -12.10 2.16
N GLN A 134 9.16 -11.92 1.30
CA GLN A 134 10.22 -12.89 1.06
C GLN A 134 11.34 -12.73 2.11
N GLY A 135 11.67 -13.79 2.87
CA GLY A 135 12.79 -13.82 3.84
C GLY A 135 12.51 -14.54 5.17
N GLU A 136 13.56 -14.94 5.89
CA GLU A 136 13.46 -15.76 7.12
C GLU A 136 12.79 -15.03 8.32
N GLY A 137 11.74 -15.66 8.86
CA GLY A 137 11.75 -16.08 10.27
C GLY A 137 11.05 -15.23 11.33
N LEU A 138 10.81 -13.92 11.16
CA LEU A 138 10.25 -13.10 12.26
C LEU A 138 9.27 -11.99 11.84
N PHE A 139 9.05 -11.81 10.54
CA PHE A 139 8.01 -10.91 10.01
C PHE A 139 7.13 -11.70 9.06
N GLN A 140 6.46 -12.73 9.60
CA GLN A 140 5.16 -13.09 9.04
C GLN A 140 4.31 -11.84 9.21
N PHE A 141 3.77 -11.27 8.12
CA PHE A 141 2.57 -10.47 8.28
C PHE A 141 1.61 -11.38 9.08
N GLU A 142 1.26 -11.01 10.32
CA GLU A 142 0.37 -11.80 11.18
C GLU A 142 -1.09 -11.78 10.67
N GLY A 143 -1.28 -11.67 9.36
CA GLY A 143 -2.57 -11.77 8.71
C GLY A 143 -2.42 -12.13 7.24
N ASP A 144 -3.20 -13.12 6.84
CA ASP A 144 -3.53 -13.46 5.45
C ASP A 144 -4.25 -12.25 4.83
N LEU A 145 -3.51 -11.20 4.43
CA LEU A 145 -4.10 -10.05 3.75
C LEU A 145 -4.40 -10.44 2.31
N THR A 146 -5.68 -10.51 1.98
CA THR A 146 -6.15 -10.63 0.60
C THR A 146 -6.76 -9.30 0.16
N ILE A 147 -6.40 -8.86 -1.03
CA ILE A 147 -6.88 -7.61 -1.63
C ILE A 147 -7.56 -7.94 -2.96
N TRP A 148 -8.77 -7.42 -3.15
CA TRP A 148 -9.48 -7.48 -4.42
C TRP A 148 -9.35 -6.12 -5.09
N LEU A 149 -8.60 -6.08 -6.19
CA LEU A 149 -8.43 -4.90 -7.03
C LEU A 149 -9.39 -4.98 -8.22
N SER A 150 -10.07 -3.90 -8.60
CA SER A 150 -10.92 -3.92 -9.80
C SER A 150 -10.11 -4.36 -11.03
N ASP A 151 -10.71 -5.20 -11.88
CA ASP A 151 -10.11 -5.65 -13.13
C ASP A 151 -10.33 -4.63 -14.26
N ASP A 152 -9.93 -3.39 -13.99
CA ASP A 152 -9.93 -2.28 -14.93
C ASP A 152 -8.63 -1.47 -14.81
N ALA A 153 -8.49 -0.42 -15.62
CA ALA A 153 -7.31 0.43 -15.61
C ALA A 153 -7.11 1.19 -14.29
N LEU A 154 -8.14 1.32 -13.45
CA LEU A 154 -8.05 2.04 -12.17
C LEU A 154 -7.47 1.16 -11.07
N ARG A 155 -7.65 -0.16 -11.12
CA ARG A 155 -7.20 -1.11 -10.08
C ARG A 155 -7.59 -0.64 -8.68
N LEU A 156 -8.85 -0.28 -8.50
CA LEU A 156 -9.40 0.21 -7.23
C LEU A 156 -9.37 -0.91 -6.18
N PRO A 157 -8.94 -0.66 -4.93
CA PRO A 157 -9.17 -1.59 -3.85
C PRO A 157 -10.66 -1.69 -3.54
N VAL A 158 -11.30 -2.75 -4.02
CA VAL A 158 -12.74 -3.01 -3.85
C VAL A 158 -13.01 -3.63 -2.48
N LEU A 159 -12.18 -4.57 -2.07
CA LEU A 159 -12.29 -5.29 -0.82
C LEU A 159 -10.89 -5.65 -0.30
N MET A 160 -10.70 -5.61 1.00
CA MET A 160 -9.53 -6.16 1.68
C MET A 160 -9.99 -6.99 2.86
N LYS A 161 -9.40 -8.16 3.03
CA LYS A 161 -9.65 -9.04 4.17
C LYS A 161 -8.33 -9.43 4.80
N THR A 162 -8.26 -9.42 6.12
CA THR A 162 -7.11 -9.96 6.85
C THR A 162 -7.60 -10.79 8.01
N LYS A 163 -7.04 -12.00 8.17
CA LYS A 163 -7.16 -12.72 9.44
C LYS A 163 -6.25 -12.07 10.47
N VAL A 164 -6.68 -12.05 11.72
CA VAL A 164 -5.88 -11.63 12.86
C VAL A 164 -6.09 -12.63 13.99
N LYS A 165 -5.22 -12.63 15.01
CA LYS A 165 -5.30 -13.58 16.14
C LYS A 165 -6.68 -13.66 16.83
N VAL A 166 -7.50 -12.61 16.71
CA VAL A 166 -8.80 -12.49 17.39
C VAL A 166 -9.97 -12.38 16.40
N GLY A 167 -9.81 -12.82 15.14
CA GLY A 167 -10.90 -12.86 14.16
C GLY A 167 -10.48 -12.47 12.74
N ALA A 168 -11.38 -11.80 12.02
CA ALA A 168 -11.12 -11.28 10.69
C ALA A 168 -11.52 -9.80 10.63
N ILE A 169 -10.80 -9.05 9.80
CA ILE A 169 -11.07 -7.64 9.53
C ILE A 169 -11.28 -7.50 8.03
N ASP A 170 -12.39 -6.86 7.68
CA ASP A 170 -12.78 -6.59 6.31
C ASP A 170 -12.89 -5.08 6.10
N ALA A 171 -12.41 -4.58 4.96
CA ALA A 171 -12.70 -3.25 4.45
C ALA A 171 -13.27 -3.34 3.04
N SER A 172 -14.44 -2.75 2.85
CA SER A 172 -15.12 -2.67 1.56
C SER A 172 -15.18 -1.24 1.04
N LEU A 173 -15.09 -1.10 -0.28
CA LEU A 173 -15.25 0.19 -0.96
C LEU A 173 -16.70 0.66 -0.81
N ASN A 174 -16.89 1.78 -0.11
CA ASN A 174 -18.22 2.35 0.11
C ASN A 174 -18.66 3.27 -1.04
N SER A 175 -17.74 4.10 -1.54
CA SER A 175 -17.95 4.94 -2.72
C SER A 175 -16.59 5.40 -3.28
N TYR A 176 -16.57 5.83 -4.54
CA TYR A 176 -15.39 6.45 -5.14
C TYR A 176 -15.81 7.54 -6.14
N ARG A 177 -14.90 8.48 -6.40
CA ARG A 177 -15.03 9.46 -7.46
C ARG A 177 -13.76 9.43 -8.30
N PRO A 178 -13.83 9.03 -9.58
CA PRO A 178 -12.67 9.12 -10.47
C PRO A 178 -12.12 10.56 -10.51
N GLY A 179 -10.79 10.68 -10.56
CA GLY A 179 -10.17 11.93 -10.94
C GLY A 179 -10.57 12.29 -12.37
N ARG A 180 -10.68 13.58 -12.69
CA ARG A 180 -10.78 14.00 -14.09
C ARG A 180 -9.51 13.56 -14.81
N SER A 181 -9.65 12.80 -15.89
CA SER A 181 -8.57 12.70 -16.88
C SER A 181 -8.20 14.12 -17.33
N PRO A 182 -6.92 14.46 -17.48
CA PRO A 182 -6.56 15.68 -18.19
C PRO A 182 -7.25 15.61 -19.54
N GLN A 183 -8.14 16.56 -19.83
CA GLN A 183 -8.66 16.67 -21.18
C GLN A 183 -7.45 16.96 -22.06
N THR A 184 -7.14 16.05 -22.97
CA THR A 184 -6.25 16.35 -24.09
C THR A 184 -6.95 17.47 -24.85
N GLU A 185 -6.52 18.72 -24.65
CA GLU A 185 -6.84 19.80 -25.56
C GLU A 185 -6.27 19.40 -26.92
N VAL A 186 -7.10 18.77 -27.74
CA VAL A 186 -6.85 18.71 -29.18
C VAL A 186 -7.12 20.13 -29.67
N ARG A 187 -6.06 20.95 -29.71
CA ARG A 187 -6.12 22.22 -30.40
C ARG A 187 -6.28 21.94 -31.92
N PRO A 188 -7.26 22.57 -32.58
CA PRO A 188 -7.44 22.48 -34.02
C PRO A 188 -6.29 23.15 -34.79
#